data_AF-A0AAV4TA43-F1
#
_entry.id   AF-A0AAV4TA43-F1
#
_cell.length_a   1.000
_cell.length_b   1.000
_cell.length_c   1.000
_cell.angle_alpha   90.00
_cell.angle_beta   90.00
_cell.angle_gamma   90.00
#
_symmetry.space_group_name_H-M   'P 1'
#
loop_
_entity.id
_entity.type
_entity.pdbx_description
1 polymer ?
#
loop_
_entity_poly.entity_id
_entity_poly.type
_entity_poly.pdbx_seq_one_letter_code
_entity_poly.pdbx_strand_id
1 'polypeptide(L)'
;PQCESLNNTLMYKVCNHRAAPQFFLQSINTAQCLFRSVQCPNYDDFLDGQCPPDSSTTDLMGLPAQKIPGLAPKSKFYLRTMEDSPYCLQDGDEPA
;
A
#
# COMPACT_ATOMS: atom_id res chain seq x y z
N PRO A 1 7.38 6.53 -4.37
CA PRO A 1 8.55 7.42 -4.53
C PRO A 1 9.51 6.85 -5.58
N GLN A 2 9.96 7.65 -6.55
CA GLN A 2 10.90 7.26 -7.62
C GLN A 2 12.32 6.92 -7.10
N CYS A 3 12.44 5.91 -6.24
CA CYS A 3 13.71 5.51 -5.65
C CYS A 3 14.61 4.73 -6.62
N GLU A 4 14.05 4.14 -7.67
CA GLU A 4 14.77 3.29 -8.63
C GLU A 4 15.79 4.05 -9.48
N SER A 5 15.66 5.37 -9.59
CA SER A 5 16.61 6.24 -10.29
C SER A 5 17.96 6.41 -9.57
N LEU A 6 18.10 5.89 -8.35
CA LEU A 6 19.28 6.09 -7.51
C LEU A 6 20.34 4.99 -7.71
N ASN A 7 21.46 5.35 -8.35
CA ASN A 7 22.57 4.42 -8.64
C ASN A 7 23.43 4.00 -7.41
N ASN A 8 23.19 4.60 -6.24
CA ASN A 8 23.93 4.28 -5.02
C ASN A 8 23.06 3.44 -4.07
N THR A 9 23.53 2.25 -3.71
CA THR A 9 22.79 1.29 -2.85
C THR A 9 22.34 1.90 -1.52
N LEU A 10 23.16 2.74 -0.89
CA LEU A 10 22.78 3.40 0.36
C LEU A 10 21.66 4.41 0.12
N MET A 11 21.75 5.22 -0.94
CA MET A 11 20.70 6.19 -1.29
C MET A 11 19.38 5.49 -1.66
N TYR A 12 19.44 4.42 -2.45
CA TYR A 12 18.28 3.59 -2.79
C TYR A 12 17.59 3.05 -1.52
N LYS A 13 18.34 2.47 -0.58
CA LYS A 13 17.79 1.95 0.68
C LYS A 13 17.20 3.05 1.56
N VAL A 14 17.87 4.19 1.69
CA VAL A 14 17.38 5.33 2.46
C VAL A 14 16.10 5.91 1.85
N CYS A 15 16.03 5.99 0.51
CA CYS A 15 14.83 6.43 -0.18
C CYS A 15 13.64 5.52 0.10
N ASN A 16 13.81 4.20 -0.08
CA ASN A 16 12.77 3.22 0.23
C ASN A 16 12.33 3.25 1.70
N HIS A 17 13.29 3.40 2.62
CA HIS A 17 12.98 3.54 4.04
C HIS A 17 12.14 4.79 4.34
N ARG A 18 12.41 5.91 3.65
CA ARG A 18 11.67 7.17 3.79
C ARG A 18 10.28 7.15 3.15
N ALA A 19 9.94 6.14 2.34
CA ALA A 19 8.62 6.02 1.73
C ALA A 19 7.51 5.84 2.78
N ALA A 20 7.77 5.07 3.85
CA ALA A 20 6.78 4.78 4.88
C ALA A 20 6.18 6.04 5.54
N PRO A 21 6.97 6.99 6.10
CA PRO A 21 6.41 8.22 6.65
C PRO A 21 5.76 9.12 5.59
N GLN A 22 6.21 9.09 4.33
CA GLN A 22 5.58 9.85 3.25
C GLN A 22 4.16 9.34 2.95
N PHE A 23 4.00 8.02 2.84
CA PHE A 23 2.69 7.39 2.67
C PHE A 23 1.77 7.65 3.86
N PHE A 24 2.31 7.56 5.08
CA PHE A 24 1.53 7.87 6.28
C PHE A 24 1.04 9.32 6.28
N LEU A 25 1.92 10.29 6.00
CA LEU A 25 1.54 11.71 5.94
C LEU A 25 0.46 11.96 4.89
N GLN A 26 0.56 11.33 3.72
CA GLN A 26 -0.44 11.49 2.68
C GLN A 26 -1.79 10.84 3.04
N SER A 27 -1.77 9.71 3.74
CA SER A 27 -3.00 9.02 4.18
C SER A 27 -3.89 9.86 5.11
N ILE A 28 -3.34 10.94 5.70
CA ILE A 28 -4.09 11.85 6.58
C ILE A 28 -5.17 12.61 5.80
N ASN A 29 -4.91 12.96 4.53
CA ASN A 29 -5.87 13.66 3.68
C ASN A 29 -6.61 12.68 2.75
N THR A 30 -7.61 12.01 3.30
CA THR A 30 -8.41 11.01 2.58
C THR A 30 -9.19 11.56 1.39
N ALA A 31 -9.38 12.88 1.30
CA ALA A 31 -9.99 13.53 0.13
C ALA A 31 -9.04 13.58 -1.09
N GLN A 32 -7.73 13.45 -0.87
CA GLN A 32 -6.73 13.44 -1.95
C GLN A 32 -6.27 12.03 -2.30
N CYS A 33 -6.26 11.12 -1.33
CA CYS A 33 -5.64 9.83 -1.52
C CYS A 33 -6.16 8.75 -0.57
N LEU A 34 -6.59 7.62 -1.14
CA LEU A 34 -7.05 6.46 -0.41
C LEU A 34 -6.13 5.27 -0.72
N PHE A 35 -5.30 4.91 0.25
CA PHE A 35 -4.45 3.73 0.15
C PHE A 35 -5.24 2.46 0.47
N ARG A 36 -6.07 2.00 -0.47
CA ARG A 36 -6.82 0.76 -0.33
C ARG A 36 -5.86 -0.43 -0.33
N SER A 37 -5.99 -1.28 0.67
CA SER A 37 -5.18 -2.47 0.83
C SER A 37 -6.06 -3.69 1.03
N VAL A 38 -5.56 -4.84 0.57
CA VAL A 38 -6.26 -6.13 0.62
C VAL A 38 -5.45 -7.14 1.41
N GLN A 39 -6.13 -7.90 2.26
CA GLN A 39 -5.54 -9.01 2.99
C GLN A 39 -5.19 -10.13 2.01
N CYS A 40 -3.95 -10.60 2.05
CA CYS A 40 -3.51 -11.73 1.24
C CYS A 40 -2.48 -12.57 2.03
N PRO A 41 -2.32 -13.88 1.76
CA PRO A 41 -1.39 -14.73 2.51
C PRO A 41 0.07 -14.30 2.34
N ASN A 42 0.43 -13.93 1.11
CA ASN A 42 1.77 -13.49 0.74
C ASN A 42 1.70 -12.47 -0.42
N TYR A 43 2.85 -11.90 -0.78
CA TYR A 43 2.92 -10.84 -1.79
C TYR A 43 2.77 -11.38 -3.21
N ASP A 44 3.25 -12.59 -3.49
CA ASP A 44 3.17 -13.19 -4.83
C ASP A 44 1.69 -13.50 -5.18
N ASP A 45 0.93 -14.06 -4.23
CA ASP A 45 -0.53 -14.27 -4.37
C ASP A 45 -1.26 -12.94 -4.67
N PHE A 46 -0.82 -11.83 -4.07
CA PHE A 46 -1.36 -10.50 -4.33
C PHE A 46 -1.00 -10.00 -5.73
N LEU A 47 0.24 -10.24 -6.19
CA LEU A 47 0.66 -9.89 -7.55
C LEU A 47 -0.12 -10.70 -8.61
N ASP A 48 -0.44 -11.95 -8.30
CA ASP A 48 -1.17 -12.90 -9.15
C ASP A 48 -2.71 -12.75 -9.08
N GLY A 49 -3.22 -11.73 -8.38
CA GLY A 49 -4.65 -11.44 -8.30
C GLY A 49 -5.47 -12.47 -7.51
N GLN A 50 -4.83 -13.30 -6.67
CA GLN A 50 -5.51 -14.38 -5.94
C GLN A 50 -6.34 -13.89 -4.74
N CYS A 51 -6.29 -12.59 -4.44
CA CYS A 51 -6.99 -11.96 -3.33
C CYS A 51 -7.78 -10.76 -3.86
N PRO A 52 -8.87 -10.97 -4.63
CA PRO A 52 -9.62 -9.86 -5.20
C PRO A 52 -10.33 -9.09 -4.06
N PRO A 53 -10.39 -7.74 -4.13
CA PRO A 53 -10.97 -6.92 -3.07
C PRO A 53 -12.40 -7.29 -2.70
N ASP A 54 -13.23 -7.71 -3.66
CA ASP A 54 -14.64 -8.06 -3.45
C ASP A 54 -14.84 -9.33 -2.59
N SER A 55 -13.84 -10.22 -2.54
CA SER A 55 -13.91 -11.47 -1.76
C SER A 55 -12.89 -11.53 -0.63
N SER A 56 -12.17 -10.45 -0.37
CA SER A 56 -11.06 -10.40 0.58
C SER A 56 -11.26 -9.29 1.60
N THR A 57 -10.69 -9.44 2.79
CA THR A 57 -10.73 -8.36 3.79
C THR A 57 -9.95 -7.16 3.26
N THR A 58 -10.55 -5.97 3.22
CA THR A 58 -9.87 -4.73 2.86
C THR A 58 -9.76 -3.76 4.02
N ASP A 59 -8.73 -2.94 4.03
CA ASP A 59 -8.61 -1.78 4.93
C ASP A 59 -7.84 -0.64 4.24
N LEU A 60 -7.89 0.56 4.82
CA LEU A 60 -7.09 1.69 4.39
C LEU A 60 -5.76 1.71 5.14
N MET A 61 -4.65 1.83 4.41
CA MET A 61 -3.33 2.03 5.03
C MET A 61 -3.21 3.44 5.62
N GLY A 62 -2.57 3.55 6.79
CA GLY A 62 -2.14 4.82 7.39
C GLY A 62 -3.05 5.28 8.52
N LEU A 63 -3.30 6.59 8.64
CA LEU A 63 -4.17 7.15 9.67
C LEU A 63 -5.60 6.57 9.69
N PRO A 64 -6.28 6.35 8.54
CA PRO A 64 -7.66 5.87 8.55
C PRO A 64 -7.80 4.37 8.88
N ALA A 65 -6.70 3.62 9.01
CA ALA A 65 -6.72 2.19 9.32
C ALA A 65 -7.56 1.87 10.55
N GLN A 66 -8.33 0.77 10.49
CA GLN A 66 -9.23 0.39 11.56
C GLN A 66 -8.86 -0.97 12.15
N LYS A 67 -9.19 -1.16 13.43
CA LYS A 67 -9.08 -2.49 14.04
C LYS A 67 -10.19 -3.38 13.48
N ILE A 68 -9.81 -4.45 12.78
CA ILE A 68 -10.73 -5.44 12.24
C ILE A 68 -10.99 -6.54 13.28
N PRO A 69 -12.23 -6.71 13.78
CA PRO A 69 -12.57 -7.77 14.74
C PRO A 69 -12.34 -9.16 14.15
N GLY A 70 -11.79 -10.09 14.93
CA GLY A 70 -11.55 -11.47 14.50
C GLY A 70 -10.35 -11.68 13.57
N LEU A 71 -9.64 -10.60 13.20
CA LEU A 71 -8.43 -10.68 12.38
C LEU A 71 -7.29 -11.37 13.15
N ALA A 72 -6.65 -12.35 12.53
CA ALA A 72 -5.52 -13.05 13.12
C ALA A 72 -4.34 -12.11 13.36
N PRO A 73 -3.56 -12.28 14.45
CA PRO A 73 -2.33 -11.52 14.65
C PRO A 73 -1.37 -11.68 13.47
N LYS A 74 -0.67 -10.59 13.12
CA LYS A 74 0.28 -10.56 11.98
C LYS A 74 -0.35 -10.83 10.60
N SER A 75 -1.66 -10.63 10.46
CA SER A 75 -2.31 -10.58 9.15
C SER A 75 -1.63 -9.54 8.27
N LYS A 76 -1.45 -9.88 6.99
CA LYS A 76 -0.73 -9.04 6.03
C LYS A 76 -1.71 -8.45 5.03
N PHE A 77 -1.53 -7.17 4.78
CA PHE A 77 -2.26 -6.41 3.79
C PHE A 77 -1.28 -5.89 2.76
N TYR A 78 -1.71 -5.88 1.51
CA TYR A 78 -0.91 -5.47 0.37
C TYR A 78 -1.67 -4.46 -0.46
N LEU A 79 -0.93 -3.56 -1.09
CA LEU A 79 -1.43 -2.58 -2.03
C LEU A 79 -0.30 -2.22 -2.98
N ARG A 80 -0.68 -1.60 -4.11
CA ARG A 80 0.26 -0.92 -5.00
C ARG A 80 0.21 0.58 -4.75
N THR A 81 1.31 1.25 -5.06
CA THR A 81 1.46 2.69 -4.93
C THR A 81 2.11 3.26 -6.18
N MET A 82 1.79 4.49 -6.51
CA MET A 82 2.48 5.25 -7.56
C MET A 82 3.89 5.64 -7.11
N GLU A 83 4.75 5.87 -8.09
CA GLU A 83 6.09 6.38 -7.85
C GLU A 83 6.08 7.86 -7.41
N ASP A 84 5.05 8.62 -7.79
CA ASP A 84 4.91 10.04 -7.49
C ASP A 84 3.67 10.36 -6.66
N SER A 85 3.69 11.54 -6.02
CA SER A 85 2.51 12.05 -5.32
C SER A 85 1.44 12.50 -6.34
N PRO A 86 0.16 12.11 -6.18
CA PRO A 86 -0.35 11.32 -5.08
C PRO A 86 0.02 9.83 -5.17
N TYR A 87 0.56 9.25 -4.09
CA TYR A 87 1.13 7.90 -4.14
C TYR A 87 0.11 6.75 -4.16
N CYS A 88 -1.18 7.00 -3.96
CA CYS A 88 -2.21 5.98 -4.14
C CYS A 88 -2.54 5.77 -5.62
N LEU A 89 -3.06 4.59 -5.92
CA LEU A 89 -3.76 4.34 -7.17
C LEU A 89 -5.14 5.00 -7.14
N GLN A 90 -5.63 5.47 -8.30
CA GLN A 90 -7.00 5.96 -8.42
C GLN A 90 -7.95 4.77 -8.65
N ASP A 91 -9.22 4.91 -8.28
CA ASP A 91 -10.23 3.88 -8.52
C ASP A 91 -10.32 3.60 -10.03
N GLY A 92 -10.02 2.36 -10.44
CA GLY A 92 -9.92 1.93 -11.84
C GLY A 92 -8.51 1.53 -12.31
N ASP A 93 -7.48 1.79 -11.49
CA ASP A 93 -6.09 1.36 -11.74
C ASP A 93 -5.73 0.04 -11.01
N GLU A 94 -6.63 -0.53 -10.20
CA GLU A 94 -6.44 -1.86 -9.62
C GLU A 94 -6.65 -2.93 -10.71
N PRO A 95 -5.66 -3.82 -10.96
CA PRO A 95 -5.87 -4.94 -11.86
C PRO A 95 -6.98 -5.85 -11.31
N ALA A 96 -7.90 -6.21 -12.21
CA ALA A 96 -8.99 -7.15 -11.96
C ALA A 96 -8.49 -8.55 -11.57
#